data_AF-A0A1E5KW70-F1
#
_entry.id   AF-A0A1E5KW70-F1
#
_cell.length_a   1.000
_cell.length_b   1.000
_cell.length_c   1.000
_cell.angle_alpha   90.00
_cell.angle_beta   90.00
_cell.angle_gamma   90.00
#
_symmetry.space_group_name_H-M   'P 1'
#
loop_
_entity.id
_entity.type
_entity.pdbx_description
1 polymer ?
#
loop_
_entity_poly.entity_id
_entity_poly.type
_entity_poly.pdbx_seq_one_letter_code
_entity_poly.pdbx_strand_id
1 'polypeptide(L)'
;MGKNSNDLERAKYDRLILEKETVADDLKDESRKMQECLSDLREDLQRGYRELRMLLEEESYEGDRESLRLQRENDAQEQLFRHRLEEMDEQISEEYQSEARKIENEKEELYRKRGDIPWD
;
A
#
# COMPACT_ATOMS: atom_id res chain seq x y z
N MET A 1 48.35 12.55 3.29
CA MET A 1 47.12 13.37 3.14
C MET A 1 45.85 12.54 2.85
N GLY A 2 45.87 11.20 2.88
CA GLY A 2 44.72 10.37 2.46
C GLY A 2 43.66 10.10 3.54
N LYS A 3 44.06 9.96 4.81
CA LYS A 3 43.18 9.50 5.90
C LYS A 3 41.92 10.36 6.10
N ASN A 4 42.07 11.68 6.14
CA ASN A 4 40.92 12.60 6.25
C ASN A 4 40.00 12.56 5.01
N SER A 5 40.52 12.22 3.83
CA SER A 5 39.71 12.14 2.61
C SER A 5 38.87 10.86 2.61
N ASN A 6 39.46 9.73 3.02
CA ASN A 6 38.77 8.44 3.11
C ASN A 6 37.66 8.47 4.17
N ASP A 7 37.91 9.12 5.32
CA ASP A 7 36.90 9.28 6.36
C ASP A 7 35.75 10.20 5.93
N LEU A 8 36.04 11.27 5.20
CA LEU A 8 35.00 12.12 4.60
C LEU A 8 34.17 11.36 3.56
N GLU A 9 34.80 10.49 2.78
CA GLU A 9 34.10 9.71 1.76
C GLU A 9 33.21 8.62 2.40
N ARG A 10 33.69 7.92 3.43
CA ARG A 10 32.84 7.02 4.22
C ARG A 10 31.66 7.73 4.84
N ALA A 11 31.88 8.91 5.43
CA ALA A 11 30.81 9.69 6.04
C ALA A 11 29.75 10.13 5.02
N LYS A 12 30.11 10.32 3.74
CA LYS A 12 29.13 10.55 2.67
C LYS A 12 28.28 9.31 2.43
N TYR A 13 28.89 8.13 2.32
CA TYR A 13 28.14 6.89 2.14
C TYR A 13 27.26 6.57 3.35
N ASP A 14 27.73 6.81 4.57
CA ASP A 14 26.92 6.65 5.80
C ASP A 14 25.64 7.51 5.72
N ARG A 15 25.74 8.76 5.25
CA ARG A 15 24.57 9.63 5.04
C ARG A 15 23.63 9.10 3.98
N LEU A 16 24.16 8.64 2.84
CA LEU A 16 23.35 8.09 1.75
C LEU A 16 22.62 6.81 2.18
N ILE A 17 23.26 5.96 2.97
CA ILE A 17 22.66 4.75 3.53
C ILE A 17 21.51 5.12 4.46
N LEU A 18 21.74 6.07 5.39
CA LEU A 18 20.71 6.55 6.30
C LEU A 18 19.51 7.16 5.55
N GLU A 19 19.77 7.88 4.46
CA GLU A 19 18.72 8.41 3.58
C GLU A 19 17.89 7.27 2.97
N LYS A 20 18.51 6.18 2.51
CA LYS A 20 17.79 5.01 1.98
C LYS A 20 17.00 4.28 3.06
N GLU A 21 17.52 4.18 4.27
CA GLU A 21 16.80 3.61 5.42
C GLU A 21 15.55 4.44 5.74
N THR A 22 15.68 5.77 5.75
CA THR A 22 14.56 6.69 5.96
C THR A 22 13.48 6.52 4.88
N VAL A 23 13.89 6.47 3.61
CA VAL A 23 12.95 6.26 2.49
C VAL A 23 12.25 4.89 2.59
N ALA A 24 12.95 3.84 3.04
CA ALA A 24 12.33 2.53 3.25
C ALA A 24 11.28 2.55 4.36
N ASP A 25 11.55 3.24 5.46
CA ASP A 25 10.61 3.42 6.57
C ASP A 25 9.38 4.23 6.13
N ASP A 26 9.59 5.33 5.41
CA ASP A 26 8.50 6.15 4.85
C ASP A 26 7.62 5.34 3.89
N LEU A 27 8.22 4.59 2.96
CA LEU A 27 7.51 3.73 2.01
C LEU A 27 6.66 2.68 2.73
N LYS A 28 7.18 2.08 3.80
CA LYS A 28 6.45 1.10 4.62
C LYS A 28 5.26 1.74 5.33
N ASP A 29 5.45 2.93 5.89
CA ASP A 29 4.38 3.66 6.56
C ASP A 29 3.29 4.12 5.58
N GLU A 30 3.65 4.55 4.38
CA GLU A 30 2.70 4.90 3.32
C GLU A 30 1.91 3.67 2.84
N SER A 31 2.59 2.54 2.60
CA SER A 31 1.94 1.27 2.25
C SER A 31 0.91 0.85 3.31
N ARG A 32 1.27 0.92 4.60
CA ARG A 32 0.35 0.63 5.71
C ARG A 32 -0.86 1.56 5.68
N LYS A 33 -0.67 2.87 5.53
CA LYS A 33 -1.78 3.84 5.47
C LYS A 33 -2.72 3.56 4.30
N MET A 34 -2.19 3.19 3.14
CA MET A 34 -3.03 2.84 1.98
C MET A 34 -3.86 1.58 2.25
N GLN A 35 -3.27 0.56 2.88
CA GLN A 35 -3.99 -0.66 3.27
C GLN A 35 -5.07 -0.40 4.32
N GLU A 36 -4.78 0.45 5.32
CA GLU A 36 -5.78 0.89 6.32
C GLU A 36 -6.95 1.61 5.63
N CYS A 37 -6.69 2.56 4.73
CA CYS A 37 -7.74 3.24 3.96
C CYS A 37 -8.59 2.28 3.11
N LEU A 38 -7.98 1.26 2.49
CA LEU A 38 -8.73 0.25 1.74
C LEU A 38 -9.58 -0.63 2.65
N SER A 39 -9.09 -0.97 3.84
CA SER A 39 -9.85 -1.71 4.84
C SER A 39 -11.08 -0.92 5.29
N ASP A 40 -10.89 0.35 5.64
CA ASP A 40 -11.98 1.24 6.05
C ASP A 40 -13.04 1.39 4.94
N LEU A 41 -12.60 1.58 3.69
CA LEU A 41 -13.50 1.65 2.54
C LEU A 41 -14.28 0.34 2.34
N ARG A 42 -13.65 -0.82 2.55
CA ARG A 42 -14.30 -2.12 2.45
C ARG A 42 -15.40 -2.27 3.51
N GLU A 43 -15.12 -1.86 4.74
CA GLU A 43 -16.08 -1.89 5.84
C GLU A 43 -17.27 -0.94 5.58
N ASP A 44 -16.98 0.28 5.14
CA ASP A 44 -18.00 1.28 4.83
C ASP A 44 -18.92 0.82 3.68
N LEU A 45 -18.36 0.24 2.62
CA LEU A 45 -19.14 -0.31 1.51
C LEU A 45 -19.98 -1.50 1.97
N GLN A 46 -19.40 -2.43 2.75
CA GLN A 46 -20.13 -3.58 3.25
C GLN A 46 -21.31 -3.15 4.14
N ARG A 47 -21.11 -2.13 4.99
CA ARG A 47 -22.18 -1.54 5.80
C ARG A 47 -23.25 -0.91 4.91
N GLY A 48 -22.86 -0.09 3.93
CA GLY A 48 -23.78 0.59 3.03
C GLY A 48 -24.65 -0.38 2.21
N TYR A 49 -24.07 -1.43 1.63
CA TYR A 49 -24.83 -2.44 0.89
C TYR A 49 -25.75 -3.28 1.79
N ARG A 50 -25.36 -3.50 3.05
CA ARG A 50 -26.24 -4.15 4.03
C ARG A 50 -27.45 -3.28 4.36
N GLU A 51 -27.25 -1.98 4.58
CA GLU A 51 -28.33 -1.02 4.82
C GLU A 51 -29.27 -0.92 3.61
N LEU A 52 -28.74 -0.85 2.39
CA LEU A 52 -29.54 -0.87 1.16
C LEU A 52 -30.38 -2.13 1.03
N ARG A 53 -29.82 -3.31 1.36
CA ARG A 53 -30.60 -4.57 1.36
C ARG A 53 -31.74 -4.54 2.37
N MET A 54 -31.52 -4.01 3.57
CA MET A 54 -32.56 -3.91 4.59
C MET A 54 -33.70 -2.98 4.14
N LEU A 55 -33.38 -1.81 3.60
CA LEU A 55 -34.39 -0.85 3.11
C LEU A 55 -35.20 -1.42 1.94
N LEU A 56 -34.54 -2.09 1.00
CA LEU A 56 -35.22 -2.72 -0.14
C LEU A 56 -36.07 -3.93 0.28
N GLU A 57 -35.67 -4.66 1.32
CA GLU A 57 -36.47 -5.75 1.87
C GLU A 57 -37.74 -5.22 2.54
N GLU A 58 -37.64 -4.09 3.27
CA GLU A 58 -38.78 -3.38 3.86
C GLU A 58 -39.77 -2.89 2.77
N GLU A 59 -39.30 -2.32 1.66
CA GLU A 59 -40.16 -1.89 0.53
C GLU A 59 -40.73 -3.08 -0.26
N SER A 60 -39.93 -4.15 -0.46
CA SER A 60 -40.31 -5.36 -1.20
C SER A 60 -41.47 -6.12 -0.55
N TYR A 61 -41.68 -6.00 0.77
CA TYR A 61 -42.84 -6.60 1.46
C TYR A 61 -44.19 -6.13 0.86
N GLU A 62 -44.22 -5.01 0.14
CA GLU A 62 -45.40 -4.50 -0.58
C GLU A 62 -45.58 -5.11 -1.99
N GLY A 63 -44.69 -6.00 -2.42
CA GLY A 63 -44.77 -6.72 -3.71
C GLY A 63 -44.15 -5.96 -4.89
N ASP A 64 -43.26 -5.01 -4.62
CA ASP A 64 -42.68 -4.16 -5.64
C ASP A 64 -41.59 -4.86 -6.48
N ARG A 65 -41.84 -4.94 -7.80
CA ARG A 65 -40.87 -5.48 -8.77
C ARG A 65 -39.66 -4.57 -8.93
N GLU A 66 -39.79 -3.29 -8.63
CA GLU A 66 -38.70 -2.34 -8.71
C GLU A 66 -37.68 -2.57 -7.60
N SER A 67 -38.10 -2.81 -6.36
CA SER A 67 -37.20 -3.14 -5.24
C SER A 67 -36.36 -4.40 -5.51
N LEU A 68 -36.97 -5.44 -6.10
CA LEU A 68 -36.25 -6.65 -6.53
C LEU A 68 -35.21 -6.39 -7.62
N ARG A 69 -35.50 -5.49 -8.56
CA ARG A 69 -34.55 -5.09 -9.61
C ARG A 69 -33.37 -4.32 -8.99
N LEU A 70 -33.67 -3.35 -8.13
CA LEU A 70 -32.66 -2.54 -7.45
C LEU A 70 -31.77 -3.40 -6.54
N GLN A 71 -32.32 -4.39 -5.86
CA GLN A 71 -31.53 -5.31 -5.03
C GLN A 71 -30.50 -6.08 -5.86
N ARG A 72 -30.89 -6.61 -7.03
CA ARG A 72 -29.95 -7.30 -7.94
C ARG A 72 -28.87 -6.38 -8.48
N GLU A 73 -29.23 -5.14 -8.79
CA GLU A 73 -28.27 -4.13 -9.25
C GLU A 73 -27.26 -3.80 -8.14
N ASN A 74 -27.72 -3.62 -6.90
CA ASN A 74 -26.87 -3.39 -5.73
C ASN A 74 -25.96 -4.59 -5.43
N ASP A 75 -26.47 -5.81 -5.49
CA ASP A 75 -25.66 -7.02 -5.28
C ASP A 75 -24.56 -7.16 -6.35
N ALA A 76 -24.87 -6.83 -7.62
CA ALA A 76 -23.89 -6.84 -8.70
C ALA A 76 -22.81 -5.76 -8.51
N GLN A 77 -23.21 -4.57 -8.06
CA GLN A 77 -22.26 -3.49 -7.74
C GLN A 77 -21.38 -3.88 -6.55
N GLU A 78 -21.94 -4.44 -5.48
CA GLU A 78 -21.19 -4.90 -4.31
C GLU A 78 -20.10 -5.90 -4.72
N GLN A 79 -20.44 -6.89 -5.56
CA GLN A 79 -19.48 -7.87 -6.07
C GLN A 79 -18.36 -7.20 -6.87
N LEU A 80 -18.70 -6.26 -7.76
CA LEU A 80 -17.72 -5.52 -8.55
C LEU A 80 -16.76 -4.72 -7.64
N PHE A 81 -17.28 -4.03 -6.62
CA PHE A 81 -16.45 -3.26 -5.70
C PHE A 81 -15.54 -4.16 -4.86
N ARG A 82 -16.04 -5.29 -4.36
CA ARG A 82 -15.22 -6.26 -3.62
C ARG A 82 -14.03 -6.71 -4.46
N HIS A 83 -14.29 -7.12 -5.70
CA HIS A 83 -13.23 -7.55 -6.60
C HIS A 83 -12.20 -6.45 -6.87
N ARG A 84 -12.64 -5.22 -7.15
CA ARG A 84 -11.73 -4.09 -7.36
C ARG A 84 -10.89 -3.75 -6.13
N LEU A 85 -11.47 -3.86 -4.92
CA LEU A 85 -10.72 -3.62 -3.69
C LEU A 85 -9.69 -4.71 -3.42
N GLU A 86 -9.94 -5.95 -3.84
CA GLU A 86 -8.94 -7.03 -3.80
C GLU A 86 -7.81 -6.75 -4.80
N GLU A 87 -8.15 -6.40 -6.05
CA GLU A 87 -7.15 -6.03 -7.08
C GLU A 87 -6.27 -4.85 -6.63
N MET A 88 -6.86 -3.83 -6.01
CA MET A 88 -6.11 -2.68 -5.49
C MET A 88 -5.15 -3.06 -4.35
N ASP A 89 -5.59 -3.94 -3.44
CA ASP A 89 -4.77 -4.41 -2.32
C ASP A 89 -3.57 -5.26 -2.82
N GLU A 90 -3.81 -6.09 -3.83
CA GLU A 90 -2.76 -6.83 -4.54
C GLU A 90 -1.77 -5.88 -5.22
N GLN A 91 -2.25 -4.88 -5.97
CA GLN A 91 -1.40 -3.89 -6.65
C GLN A 91 -0.52 -3.11 -5.67
N ILE A 92 -1.09 -2.62 -4.55
CA ILE A 92 -0.30 -1.93 -3.51
C ILE A 92 0.78 -2.85 -2.94
N SER A 93 0.43 -4.12 -2.70
CA SER A 93 1.37 -5.10 -2.16
C SER A 93 2.51 -5.40 -3.13
N GLU A 94 2.20 -5.55 -4.42
CA GLU A 94 3.19 -5.79 -5.47
C GLU A 94 4.11 -4.58 -5.69
N GLU A 95 3.55 -3.38 -5.79
CA GLU A 95 4.31 -2.14 -5.95
C GLU A 95 5.22 -1.88 -4.76
N TYR A 96 4.70 -2.02 -3.54
CA TYR A 96 5.51 -1.91 -2.31
C TYR A 96 6.69 -2.89 -2.33
N GLN A 97 6.44 -4.17 -2.63
CA GLN A 97 7.51 -5.17 -2.68
C GLN A 97 8.56 -4.86 -3.75
N SER A 98 8.12 -4.35 -4.91
CA SER A 98 9.00 -3.95 -6.00
C SER A 98 9.93 -2.81 -5.57
N GLU A 99 9.36 -1.73 -5.01
CA GLU A 99 10.13 -0.57 -4.57
C GLU A 99 11.02 -0.88 -3.35
N ALA A 100 10.52 -1.65 -2.38
CA ALA A 100 11.31 -2.09 -1.24
C ALA A 100 12.56 -2.89 -1.67
N ARG A 101 12.42 -3.77 -2.67
CA ARG A 101 13.57 -4.50 -3.24
C ARG A 101 14.57 -3.57 -3.92
N LYS A 102 14.10 -2.55 -4.65
CA LYS A 102 14.99 -1.57 -5.28
C LYS A 102 15.79 -0.80 -4.23
N ILE A 103 15.13 -0.31 -3.19
CA ILE A 103 15.78 0.40 -2.08
C ILE A 103 16.81 -0.50 -1.39
N GLU A 104 16.47 -1.77 -1.14
CA GLU A 104 17.41 -2.72 -0.52
C GLU A 104 18.64 -2.94 -1.40
N ASN A 105 18.46 -3.15 -2.70
CA ASN A 105 19.58 -3.32 -3.65
C ASN A 105 20.48 -2.08 -3.68
N GLU A 106 19.90 -0.87 -3.74
CA GLU A 106 20.64 0.38 -3.72
C GLU A 106 21.42 0.55 -2.40
N LYS A 107 20.80 0.19 -1.28
CA LYS A 107 21.43 0.22 0.04
C LYS A 107 22.61 -0.76 0.12
N GLU A 108 22.44 -1.99 -0.37
CA GLU A 108 23.54 -2.96 -0.46
C GLU A 108 24.71 -2.43 -1.32
N GLU A 109 24.42 -1.80 -2.46
CA GLU A 109 25.46 -1.19 -3.29
C GLU A 109 26.21 -0.08 -2.56
N LEU A 110 25.51 0.76 -1.79
CA LEU A 110 26.14 1.79 -0.97
C LEU A 110 27.04 1.19 0.11
N TYR A 111 26.59 0.12 0.78
CA TYR A 111 27.40 -0.62 1.75
C TYR A 111 28.65 -1.22 1.12
N ARG A 112 28.55 -1.79 -0.10
CA ARG A 112 29.70 -2.31 -0.86
C ARG A 112 30.70 -1.19 -1.20
N LYS A 113 30.22 -0.10 -1.81
CA LYS A 113 31.06 1.06 -2.18
C LYS A 113 31.77 1.67 -0.97
N ARG A 114 31.09 1.74 0.17
CA ARG A 114 31.68 2.16 1.44
C ARG A 114 32.76 1.20 1.92
N GLY A 115 32.52 -0.11 1.80
CA GLY A 115 33.45 -1.17 2.19
C GLY A 115 34.74 -1.17 1.37
N ASP A 116 34.69 -0.73 0.12
CA ASP A 116 35.84 -0.64 -0.78
C ASP A 116 36.81 0.52 -0.42
N ILE A 117 36.42 1.43 0.47
CA ILE A 117 37.27 2.55 0.91
C ILE A 117 38.34 2.04 1.90
N PRO A 118 39.66 2.25 1.65
CA PRO A 118 40.75 1.83 2.53
C PRO A 118 40.76 2.52 3.90
N TRP A 119 41.09 1.79 4.97
CA TRP A 119 41.09 2.30 6.38
C TRP A 119 42.33 3.14 6.73
N ASP A 120 43.28 3.18 5.80
CA ASP A 120 44.63 3.72 5.89
C ASP A 120 44.72 5.16 5.34
#